data_AF-A0ABD5PRY3-F1
#
_entry.id   AF-A0ABD5PRY3-F1
#
_cell.length_a   1.000
_cell.length_b   1.000
_cell.length_c   1.000
_cell.angle_alpha   90.00
_cell.angle_beta   90.00
_cell.angle_gamma   90.00
#
_symmetry.space_group_name_H-M   'P 1'
#
loop_
_entity.id
_entity.type
_entity.pdbx_description
1 polymer ?
#
loop_
_entity_poly.entity_id
_entity_poly.type
_entity_poly.pdbx_seq_one_letter_code
_entity_poly.pdbx_strand_id
1 'polypeptide(L)'
;MIRGKEIGLSLLAVGTAAAAGYVLRSGRSRTSSARSKADLGARIVEDVPTGATVVDATSNQLDRIPGARRAIDRAVRNDAREEWEHVTLDRDGAWSVVDAVRSSLPYYDAAGCEYNGVYVRYEDRIVVLDAIGWARLEDPVY
;
A
#
# COMPACT_ATOMS: atom_id res chain seq x y z
N MET A 1 13.44 62.47 12.11
CA MET A 1 14.56 61.99 11.27
C MET A 1 14.41 60.49 11.07
N ILE A 2 14.63 60.01 9.84
CA ILE A 2 14.65 58.60 9.35
C ILE A 2 13.25 57.93 9.23
N ARG A 3 12.82 57.22 8.17
CA ARG A 3 12.94 57.22 6.69
C ARG A 3 12.51 55.80 6.23
N GLY A 4 11.47 55.68 5.38
CA GLY A 4 11.18 54.51 4.52
C GLY A 4 10.87 53.18 5.22
N LYS A 5 10.40 52.09 4.59
CA LYS A 5 9.93 51.76 3.24
C LYS A 5 9.60 50.23 3.26
N GLU A 6 8.69 49.78 2.38
CA GLU A 6 8.44 48.38 1.93
C GLU A 6 7.77 47.39 2.92
N ILE A 7 6.57 46.87 2.62
CA ILE A 7 6.19 45.80 1.65
C ILE A 7 6.92 44.48 1.94
N GLY A 8 6.18 43.40 2.23
CA GLY A 8 6.72 42.05 2.09
C GLY A 8 5.90 40.96 2.77
N LEU A 9 5.31 40.09 1.96
CA LEU A 9 4.70 38.81 2.31
C LEU A 9 5.50 38.01 3.36
N SER A 10 4.80 37.19 4.15
CA SER A 10 5.19 35.79 4.40
C SER A 10 4.00 35.05 5.01
N LEU A 11 3.29 34.25 4.23
CA LEU A 11 3.59 32.84 3.93
C LEU A 11 3.20 31.93 5.10
N LEU A 12 2.04 31.29 4.91
CA LEU A 12 1.78 29.87 5.21
C LEU A 12 2.69 29.25 6.28
N ALA A 13 2.19 29.17 7.51
CA ALA A 13 2.69 28.22 8.49
C ALA A 13 2.27 26.81 8.07
N VAL A 14 2.97 26.25 7.08
CA VAL A 14 2.99 24.81 6.81
C VAL A 14 4.38 24.34 7.17
N GLY A 15 4.44 23.36 8.06
CA GLY A 15 5.60 22.47 8.12
C GLY A 15 6.16 22.30 9.51
N THR A 16 5.70 21.27 10.22
CA THR A 16 6.64 20.30 10.81
C THR A 16 5.92 18.97 11.05
N ALA A 17 6.05 18.03 10.12
CA ALA A 17 5.78 16.61 10.38
C ALA A 17 6.76 15.78 9.56
N ALA A 18 8.06 15.91 9.85
CA ALA A 18 9.09 15.06 9.27
C ALA A 18 10.11 14.69 10.36
N ALA A 19 9.68 13.87 11.30
CA ALA A 19 10.59 13.26 12.28
C ALA A 19 10.06 11.90 12.75
N ALA A 20 9.82 10.97 11.83
CA ALA A 20 9.64 9.55 12.17
C ALA A 20 10.38 8.60 11.21
N GLY A 21 11.35 9.10 10.44
CA GLY A 21 12.06 8.31 9.43
C GLY A 21 13.29 7.54 9.93
N TYR A 22 13.75 7.75 11.17
CA TYR A 22 15.10 7.29 11.56
C TYR A 22 15.15 6.13 12.57
N VAL A 23 14.02 5.58 13.02
CA VAL A 23 14.04 4.50 14.03
C VAL A 23 13.78 3.10 13.44
N LEU A 24 13.25 2.98 12.23
CA LEU A 24 12.90 1.68 11.65
C LEU A 24 14.07 0.89 11.03
N ARG A 25 15.28 1.47 10.94
CA ARG A 25 16.44 0.79 10.33
C ARG A 25 17.13 -0.23 11.26
N SER A 26 16.83 -0.20 12.56
CA SER A 26 17.54 -1.00 13.57
C SER A 26 16.92 -2.39 13.84
N GLY A 27 15.73 -2.69 13.32
CA GLY A 27 15.03 -3.96 13.55
C GLY A 27 15.46 -5.11 12.64
N ARG A 28 16.40 -4.89 11.70
CA ARG A 28 16.72 -5.85 10.63
C ARG A 28 17.49 -7.10 11.08
N SER A 29 17.91 -7.21 12.34
CA SER A 29 18.82 -8.29 12.78
C SER A 29 18.29 -9.29 13.79
N ARG A 30 17.00 -9.28 14.17
CA ARG A 30 16.42 -10.35 15.01
C ARG A 30 14.95 -10.61 14.67
N THR A 31 14.66 -11.03 13.44
CA THR A 31 13.36 -11.62 13.13
C THR A 31 13.32 -13.04 13.71
N SER A 32 13.03 -13.10 15.02
CA SER A 32 12.37 -14.28 15.60
C SER A 32 11.13 -14.58 14.76
N SER A 33 10.91 -15.86 14.46
CA SER A 33 9.80 -16.46 13.71
C SER A 33 8.44 -16.26 14.38
N ALA A 34 8.10 -15.02 14.69
CA ALA A 34 6.81 -14.66 15.24
C ALA A 34 5.79 -14.64 14.10
N ARG A 35 4.76 -15.48 14.23
CA ARG A 35 3.63 -15.51 13.31
C ARG A 35 3.06 -14.10 13.15
N SER A 36 2.70 -13.72 11.93
CA SER A 36 2.23 -12.37 11.64
C SER A 36 1.14 -12.45 10.58
N LYS A 37 0.14 -11.60 10.70
CA LYS A 37 -0.97 -11.51 9.75
C LYS A 37 -0.86 -10.23 8.94
N ALA A 38 -1.00 -10.35 7.64
CA ALA A 38 -1.16 -9.22 6.73
C ALA A 38 -2.46 -9.39 5.94
N ASP A 39 -3.19 -8.31 5.76
CA ASP A 39 -4.37 -8.27 4.91
C ASP A 39 -4.01 -7.62 3.59
N LEU A 40 -4.12 -8.41 2.51
CA LEU A 40 -4.03 -7.91 1.15
C LEU A 40 -5.43 -7.56 0.67
N GLY A 41 -5.66 -6.28 0.40
CA GLY A 41 -6.90 -5.74 -0.11
C GLY A 41 -6.93 -5.74 -1.64
N ALA A 42 -8.10 -5.98 -2.20
CA ALA A 42 -8.41 -5.84 -3.61
C ALA A 42 -9.74 -5.09 -3.77
N ARG A 43 -9.78 -4.14 -4.71
CA ARG A 43 -10.98 -3.36 -5.02
C ARG A 43 -11.08 -3.09 -6.52
N ILE A 44 -12.28 -3.18 -7.07
CA ILE A 44 -12.58 -2.79 -8.46
C ILE A 44 -12.64 -1.27 -8.55
N VAL A 45 -11.97 -0.71 -9.55
CA VAL A 45 -11.97 0.72 -9.84
C VAL A 45 -12.40 0.95 -11.29
N GLU A 46 -13.13 2.03 -11.53
CA GLU A 46 -13.57 2.42 -12.87
C GLU A 46 -12.47 3.19 -13.62
N ASP A 47 -11.64 3.93 -12.88
CA ASP A 47 -10.62 4.82 -13.44
C ASP A 47 -9.22 4.46 -12.94
N VAL A 48 -8.24 4.56 -13.84
CA VAL A 48 -6.81 4.42 -13.55
C VAL A 48 -6.18 5.81 -13.44
N PRO A 49 -5.47 6.11 -12.34
CA PRO A 49 -4.73 7.36 -12.19
C PRO A 49 -3.77 7.64 -13.35
N THR A 50 -3.61 8.92 -13.66
CA THR A 50 -2.61 9.32 -14.65
C THR A 50 -1.21 9.01 -14.11
N GLY A 51 -0.48 8.14 -14.81
CA GLY A 51 0.85 7.68 -14.41
C GLY A 51 0.88 6.37 -13.63
N ALA A 52 -0.27 5.81 -13.26
CA ALA A 52 -0.32 4.43 -12.76
C ALA A 52 -0.03 3.46 -13.91
N THR A 53 0.80 2.45 -13.64
CA THR A 53 1.04 1.37 -14.59
C THR A 53 0.08 0.24 -14.31
N VAL A 54 -0.66 -0.18 -15.35
CA VAL A 54 -1.59 -1.30 -15.27
C VAL A 54 -0.88 -2.59 -15.66
N VAL A 55 -0.92 -3.56 -14.75
CA VAL A 55 -0.33 -4.90 -14.92
C VAL A 55 -1.40 -5.87 -15.39
N ASP A 56 -1.08 -6.78 -16.30
CA ASP A 56 -2.03 -7.81 -16.70
C ASP A 56 -2.19 -8.89 -15.60
N ALA A 57 -3.42 -9.35 -15.33
CA ALA A 57 -3.70 -10.40 -14.35
C ALA A 57 -3.00 -11.74 -14.64
N THR A 58 -2.63 -11.99 -15.90
CA THR A 58 -1.87 -13.19 -16.30
C THR A 58 -0.37 -13.05 -16.05
N SER A 59 0.11 -11.85 -15.69
CA SER A 59 1.53 -11.59 -15.46
C SER A 59 2.08 -12.43 -14.31
N ASN A 60 3.17 -13.16 -14.58
CA ASN A 60 3.94 -13.90 -13.58
C ASN A 60 4.47 -13.00 -12.44
N GLN A 61 4.48 -11.68 -12.64
CA GLN A 61 4.89 -10.74 -11.61
C GLN A 61 3.89 -10.68 -10.44
N LEU A 62 2.60 -10.98 -10.67
CA LEU A 62 1.60 -11.08 -9.61
C LEU A 62 1.84 -12.28 -8.68
N ASP A 63 2.48 -13.34 -9.18
CA ASP A 63 2.82 -14.51 -8.36
C ASP A 63 3.88 -14.19 -7.29
N ARG A 64 4.56 -13.04 -7.41
CA ARG A 64 5.49 -12.52 -6.40
C ARG A 64 4.77 -11.92 -5.20
N ILE A 65 3.49 -11.58 -5.34
CA ILE A 65 2.66 -11.04 -4.27
C ILE A 65 1.80 -12.19 -3.72
N PRO A 66 2.09 -12.70 -2.51
CA PRO A 66 1.32 -13.78 -1.93
C PRO A 66 -0.15 -13.39 -1.82
N GLY A 67 -1.05 -14.26 -2.29
CA GLY A 67 -2.50 -14.03 -2.20
C GLY A 67 -3.09 -13.06 -3.21
N ALA A 68 -2.30 -12.40 -4.08
CA ALA A 68 -2.80 -11.42 -5.05
C ALA A 68 -3.90 -11.98 -5.94
N ARG A 69 -3.69 -13.13 -6.59
CA ARG A 69 -4.71 -13.76 -7.43
C ARG A 69 -5.99 -14.05 -6.65
N ARG A 70 -5.86 -14.60 -5.44
CA ARG A 70 -7.01 -14.91 -4.59
C ARG A 70 -7.79 -13.65 -4.18
N ALA A 71 -7.09 -12.55 -3.90
CA ALA A 71 -7.71 -11.28 -3.57
C ALA A 71 -8.45 -10.68 -4.78
N ILE A 72 -7.83 -10.71 -5.97
CA ILE A 72 -8.47 -10.29 -7.23
C ILE A 72 -9.72 -11.12 -7.51
N ASP A 73 -9.62 -12.44 -7.48
CA ASP A 73 -10.74 -13.35 -7.77
C ASP A 73 -11.92 -13.07 -6.82
N ARG A 74 -11.63 -12.80 -5.54
CA ARG A 74 -12.64 -12.49 -4.53
C ARG A 74 -13.29 -11.13 -4.77
N ALA A 75 -12.49 -10.10 -5.07
CA ALA A 75 -12.99 -8.77 -5.41
C ALA A 75 -13.90 -8.80 -6.65
N VAL A 76 -13.51 -9.52 -7.70
CA VAL A 76 -14.31 -9.68 -8.92
C VAL A 76 -15.59 -10.46 -8.64
N ARG A 77 -15.50 -11.57 -7.90
CA ARG A 77 -16.66 -12.40 -7.55
C ARG A 77 -17.71 -11.66 -6.74
N ASN A 78 -17.28 -10.76 -5.84
CA ASN A 78 -18.17 -9.99 -4.97
C ASN A 78 -18.51 -8.60 -5.53
N ASP A 79 -18.05 -8.28 -6.75
CA ASP A 79 -18.18 -6.95 -7.37
C ASP A 79 -17.77 -5.81 -6.42
N ALA A 80 -16.57 -5.94 -5.84
CA ALA A 80 -16.03 -5.09 -4.78
C ALA A 80 -15.68 -3.66 -5.25
N ARG A 81 -16.69 -2.87 -5.59
CA ARG A 81 -16.57 -1.47 -6.04
C ARG A 81 -16.67 -0.48 -4.89
N GLU A 82 -17.48 -0.80 -3.89
CA GLU A 82 -17.79 0.08 -2.75
C GLU A 82 -16.87 -0.18 -1.55
N GLU A 83 -16.58 -1.46 -1.29
CA GLU A 83 -15.76 -1.92 -0.17
C GLU A 83 -14.58 -2.76 -0.65
N TRP A 84 -13.50 -2.77 0.15
CA TRP A 84 -12.32 -3.58 -0.12
C TRP A 84 -12.56 -5.03 0.29
N GLU A 85 -12.36 -5.95 -0.64
CA GLU A 85 -12.24 -7.37 -0.30
C GLU A 85 -10.82 -7.66 0.15
N HIS A 86 -10.67 -8.51 1.17
CA HIS A 86 -9.36 -8.80 1.72
C HIS A 86 -9.10 -10.28 1.87
N VAL A 87 -7.83 -10.63 1.74
CA VAL A 87 -7.32 -11.97 2.05
C VAL A 87 -6.30 -11.81 3.16
N THR A 88 -6.60 -12.41 4.30
CA THR A 88 -5.63 -12.53 5.39
C THR A 88 -4.60 -13.59 5.06
N LEU A 89 -3.34 -13.19 5.09
CA LEU A 89 -2.18 -14.02 4.88
C LEU A 89 -1.53 -14.29 6.24
N ASP A 90 -1.61 -15.54 6.68
CA ASP A 90 -0.92 -16.03 7.87
C ASP A 90 0.43 -16.63 7.45
N ARG A 91 1.51 -15.85 7.59
CA ARG A 91 2.88 -16.28 7.26
C ARG A 91 3.90 -15.62 8.19
N ASP A 92 5.09 -16.22 8.25
CA ASP A 92 6.25 -15.63 8.92
C ASP A 92 6.58 -14.26 8.29
N GLY A 93 6.29 -13.21 9.06
CA GLY A 93 6.54 -11.83 8.69
C GLY A 93 5.47 -11.24 7.77
N ALA A 94 4.46 -10.58 8.36
CA ALA A 94 3.52 -9.70 7.67
C ALA A 94 4.24 -8.59 6.89
N TRP A 95 5.43 -8.23 7.37
CA TRP A 95 6.36 -7.33 6.70
C TRP A 95 6.78 -7.81 5.30
N SER A 96 6.82 -9.13 5.07
CA SER A 96 7.17 -9.70 3.75
C SER A 96 6.09 -9.45 2.69
N VAL A 97 4.81 -9.34 3.09
CA VAL A 97 3.70 -9.04 2.18
C VAL A 97 3.72 -7.56 1.82
N VAL A 98 3.88 -6.67 2.81
CA VAL A 98 4.00 -5.23 2.59
C VAL A 98 5.22 -4.93 1.71
N ASP A 99 6.37 -5.54 2.02
CA ASP A 99 7.58 -5.40 1.22
C ASP A 99 7.38 -5.98 -0.18
N ALA A 100 6.73 -7.14 -0.34
CA ALA A 100 6.41 -7.69 -1.66
C ALA A 100 5.49 -6.77 -2.47
N VAL A 101 4.44 -6.18 -1.89
CA VAL A 101 3.54 -5.26 -2.61
C VAL A 101 4.25 -3.95 -2.98
N ARG A 102 5.09 -3.41 -2.09
CA ARG A 102 5.82 -2.15 -2.33
C ARG A 102 7.06 -2.31 -3.19
N SER A 103 7.67 -3.50 -3.22
CA SER A 103 8.88 -3.80 -4.01
C SER A 103 8.58 -4.55 -5.31
N SER A 104 7.41 -5.18 -5.42
CA SER A 104 6.97 -5.89 -6.62
C SER A 104 5.92 -5.08 -7.33
N LEU A 105 6.03 -5.04 -8.66
CA LEU A 105 5.14 -4.30 -9.56
C LEU A 105 5.28 -2.78 -9.41
N PRO A 106 4.91 -2.01 -10.45
CA PRO A 106 4.90 -0.55 -10.40
C PRO A 106 3.82 -0.07 -9.44
N TYR A 107 4.13 -0.10 -8.14
CA TYR A 107 3.29 0.42 -7.07
C TYR A 107 3.07 1.91 -7.30
N TYR A 108 1.81 2.30 -7.45
CA TYR A 108 1.42 3.68 -7.58
C TYR A 108 1.26 4.27 -6.17
N ASP A 109 2.02 5.33 -5.90
CA ASP A 109 1.94 6.13 -4.68
C ASP A 109 1.20 7.42 -5.03
N ALA A 110 -0.09 7.48 -4.68
CA ALA A 110 -0.99 8.57 -4.95
C ALA A 110 -0.61 9.80 -4.13
N ALA A 111 -0.57 10.97 -4.78
CA ALA A 111 -0.34 12.25 -4.11
C ALA A 111 -1.64 12.90 -3.59
N GLY A 112 -2.80 12.30 -3.85
CA GLY A 112 -4.13 12.89 -3.62
C GLY A 112 -5.18 11.89 -3.15
N CYS A 113 -6.38 11.96 -3.73
CA CYS A 113 -7.52 11.11 -3.36
C CYS A 113 -7.56 9.76 -4.10
N GLU A 114 -6.57 9.47 -4.92
CA GLU A 114 -6.45 8.21 -5.66
C GLU A 114 -6.01 7.08 -4.72
N TYR A 115 -6.27 5.84 -5.10
CA TYR A 115 -5.83 4.69 -4.32
C TYR A 115 -4.35 4.41 -4.54
N ASN A 116 -3.63 4.21 -3.45
CA ASN A 116 -2.31 3.62 -3.51
C ASN A 116 -2.44 2.15 -3.90
N GLY A 117 -1.48 1.63 -4.66
CA GLY A 117 -1.46 0.20 -4.94
C GLY A 117 -0.94 -0.18 -6.31
N VAL A 118 -1.05 -1.48 -6.57
CA VAL A 118 -0.77 -2.05 -7.87
C VAL A 118 -2.09 -2.14 -8.63
N TYR A 119 -2.14 -1.48 -9.79
CA TYR A 119 -3.29 -1.54 -10.68
C TYR A 119 -3.17 -2.74 -11.60
N VAL A 120 -4.20 -3.58 -11.62
CA VAL A 120 -4.25 -4.84 -12.35
C VAL A 120 -5.43 -4.85 -13.29
N ARG A 121 -5.21 -5.14 -14.57
CA ARG A 121 -6.28 -5.45 -15.51
C ARG A 121 -6.65 -6.93 -15.40
N TYR A 122 -7.89 -7.20 -15.01
CA TYR A 122 -8.47 -8.53 -14.95
C TYR A 122 -9.71 -8.54 -15.86
N GLU A 123 -9.62 -9.25 -16.98
CA GLU A 123 -10.64 -9.24 -18.04
C GLU A 123 -10.94 -7.80 -18.52
N ASP A 124 -12.18 -7.35 -18.41
CA ASP A 124 -12.66 -6.00 -18.76
C ASP A 124 -12.60 -5.00 -17.60
N ARG A 125 -12.06 -5.41 -16.45
CA ARG A 125 -12.08 -4.63 -15.20
C ARG A 125 -10.67 -4.24 -14.76
N ILE A 126 -10.60 -3.16 -13.98
CA ILE A 126 -9.39 -2.76 -13.28
C ILE A 126 -9.58 -3.02 -11.78
N VAL A 127 -8.58 -3.67 -11.18
CA VAL A 127 -8.53 -3.96 -9.75
C VAL A 127 -7.27 -3.31 -9.17
N VAL A 128 -7.43 -2.55 -8.09
CA VAL A 128 -6.29 -2.05 -7.29
C VAL A 128 -6.01 -3.01 -6.15
N LEU A 129 -4.73 -3.35 -5.98
CA LEU A 129 -4.21 -4.16 -4.88
C LEU A 129 -3.40 -3.29 -3.92
N ASP A 130 -3.71 -3.36 -2.63
CA ASP A 130 -2.94 -2.68 -1.60
C ASP A 130 -2.83 -3.49 -0.31
N ALA A 131 -1.77 -3.25 0.46
CA ALA A 131 -1.61 -3.82 1.78
C ALA A 131 -2.38 -2.95 2.80
N ILE A 132 -3.64 -3.31 3.06
CA ILE A 132 -4.57 -2.50 3.85
C ILE A 132 -4.42 -2.68 5.38
N GLY A 133 -3.67 -3.69 5.83
CA GLY A 133 -3.46 -3.94 7.25
C GLY A 133 -2.36 -4.96 7.55
N TRP A 134 -1.69 -4.81 8.69
CA TRP A 134 -0.80 -5.83 9.23
C TRP A 134 -0.83 -5.83 10.76
N ALA A 135 -0.74 -7.02 11.35
CA ALA A 135 -0.64 -7.22 12.79
C ALA A 135 0.43 -8.28 13.09
N ARG A 136 1.30 -7.97 14.06
CA ARG A 136 2.19 -8.98 14.65
C ARG A 136 1.35 -9.82 15.59
N LEU A 137 1.33 -11.14 15.39
CA LEU A 137 0.74 -12.03 16.38
C LEU A 137 1.82 -12.32 17.41
N GLU A 138 1.58 -11.93 18.66
CA GLU A 138 2.37 -12.46 19.77
C GLU A 138 1.94 -13.92 19.95
N ASP A 139 2.89 -14.86 19.87
CA ASP A 139 2.59 -16.25 20.23
C ASP A 139 2.12 -16.29 21.69
N PRO A 140 1.01 -17.00 22.01
CA PRO A 140 0.61 -17.15 23.39
C PRO A 140 1.74 -17.84 24.17
N VAL A 141 2.17 -17.19 25.24
CA VAL A 141 3.10 -17.79 26.21
C VAL A 141 2.37 -18.97 26.84
N TYR A 142 2.76 -20.19 26.48
CA TYR A 142 2.34 -21.43 27.14
C TYR A 142 3.11 -21.64 28.44
#